data_AF-A0A3C1CH28-F1
#
_entry.id   AF-A0A3C1CH28-F1
#
_cell.length_a   1.000
_cell.length_b   1.000
_cell.length_c   1.000
_cell.angle_alpha   90.00
_cell.angle_beta   90.00
_cell.angle_gamma   90.00
#
_symmetry.space_group_name_H-M   'P 1'
#
loop_
_entity.id
_entity.type
_entity.pdbx_description
1 polymer ?
#
loop_
_entity_poly.entity_id
_entity_poly.type
_entity_poly.pdbx_seq_one_letter_code
_entity_poly.pdbx_strand_id
1 'polypeptide(L)' 'MGTEELAERLSAIAEELADMALDRLRQASEQVGERGTPDPQLLAEERRLTRARRAVEKAAGLLSPGPDR' A
#
# COMPACT_ATOMS: atom_id res chain seq x y z
N MET A 1 -4.52 -4.99 -24.06
CA MET A 1 -4.47 -4.36 -22.74
C MET A 1 -4.36 -2.86 -22.92
N GLY A 2 -5.45 -2.14 -22.61
CA GLY A 2 -5.49 -0.68 -22.72
C GLY A 2 -4.78 0.00 -21.53
N THR A 3 -4.47 1.29 -21.65
CA THR A 3 -3.91 2.07 -20.53
C THR A 3 -4.88 2.19 -19.36
N GLU A 4 -6.19 2.24 -19.64
CA GLU A 4 -7.26 2.21 -18.64
C GLU A 4 -7.30 0.88 -17.88
N GLU A 5 -7.30 -0.25 -18.60
CA GLU A 5 -7.24 -1.60 -18.01
C GLU A 5 -5.97 -1.78 -17.15
N LEU A 6 -4.83 -1.21 -17.59
CA LEU A 6 -3.61 -1.21 -16.79
C LEU A 6 -3.74 -0.32 -15.53
N ALA A 7 -4.40 0.83 -15.64
CA ALA A 7 -4.66 1.72 -14.50
C ALA A 7 -5.56 1.03 -13.46
N GLU A 8 -6.63 0.35 -13.88
CA GLU A 8 -7.51 -0.43 -13.00
C GLU A 8 -6.76 -1.54 -12.26
N ARG A 9 -5.90 -2.28 -12.97
CA ARG A 9 -5.07 -3.31 -12.35
C ARG A 9 -4.08 -2.74 -11.33
N LEU A 10 -3.48 -1.59 -11.62
CA LEU A 10 -2.61 -0.91 -10.65
C LEU A 10 -3.40 -0.42 -9.43
N SER A 11 -4.63 0.07 -9.61
CA SER A 11 -5.51 0.43 -8.49
C SER A 11 -5.83 -0.77 -7.60
N ALA A 12 -6.17 -1.92 -8.18
CA ALA A 12 -6.38 -3.15 -7.42
C ALA A 12 -5.12 -3.59 -6.64
N ILE A 13 -3.93 -3.51 -7.25
CA ILE A 13 -2.66 -3.79 -6.56
C ILE A 13 -2.42 -2.79 -5.42
N ALA A 14 -2.78 -1.52 -5.59
CA ALA A 14 -2.66 -0.53 -4.52
C ALA A 14 -3.58 -0.83 -3.33
N GLU A 15 -4.78 -1.36 -3.58
CA GLU A 15 -5.69 -1.83 -2.52
C GLU A 15 -5.09 -3.03 -1.78
N GLU A 16 -4.59 -4.04 -2.49
CA GLU A 16 -3.91 -5.20 -1.87
C GLU A 16 -2.70 -4.77 -1.01
N LEU A 17 -1.91 -3.79 -1.48
CA LEU A 17 -0.81 -3.21 -0.71
C LEU A 17 -1.28 -2.46 0.53
N ALA A 18 -2.47 -1.85 0.50
CA ALA A 18 -3.07 -1.20 1.67
C ALA A 18 -3.46 -2.25 2.72
N ASP A 19 -4.14 -3.32 2.31
CA ASP A 19 -4.56 -4.40 3.19
C ASP A 19 -3.35 -5.06 3.86
N MET A 20 -2.32 -5.37 3.08
CA MET A 20 -1.07 -5.91 3.62
C MET A 20 -0.39 -4.96 4.63
N ALA A 21 -0.40 -3.64 4.37
CA ALA A 21 0.18 -2.66 5.29
C ALA A 21 -0.61 -2.58 6.61
N LEU A 22 -1.95 -2.61 6.53
CA LEU A 22 -2.85 -2.63 7.68
C LEU A 22 -2.64 -3.89 8.53
N ASP A 23 -2.45 -5.05 7.88
CA ASP A 23 -2.15 -6.31 8.58
C ASP A 23 -0.83 -6.22 9.36
N ARG A 24 0.23 -5.66 8.76
CA ARG A 24 1.50 -5.47 9.47
C ARG A 24 1.38 -4.51 10.64
N LEU A 25 0.61 -3.42 10.48
CA LEU A 25 0.34 -2.48 11.55
C LEU A 25 -0.44 -3.13 12.70
N ARG A 26 -1.42 -3.97 12.37
CA ARG A 26 -2.21 -4.72 13.37
C ARG A 26 -1.33 -5.71 14.13
N GLN A 27 -0.53 -6.51 13.43
CA GLN A 27 0.42 -7.43 14.05
C GLN A 27 1.41 -6.70 14.96
N ALA A 28 1.93 -5.55 14.51
CA ALA A 28 2.82 -4.73 15.33
C ALA A 28 2.13 -4.27 16.61
N SER A 29 0.87 -3.83 16.50
CA SER A 29 0.05 -3.37 17.64
C SER A 29 -0.29 -4.51 18.61
N GLU A 30 -0.64 -5.69 18.10
CA GLU A 30 -0.95 -6.88 18.91
C GLU A 30 0.28 -7.35 19.71
N GLN A 31 1.48 -7.25 19.13
CA GLN A 31 2.73 -7.63 19.80
C GLN A 31 3.19 -6.63 20.87
N VAL A 32 2.68 -5.39 20.86
CA VAL A 32 3.08 -4.35 21.84
C VAL A 32 2.74 -4.75 23.27
N GLY A 33 1.72 -5.59 23.48
CA GLY A 33 1.19 -6.12 24.76
C GLY A 33 2.09 -6.00 26.01
N GLU A 34 2.51 -7.10 26.62
CA GLU A 34 3.08 -7.13 27.98
C GLU A 34 4.48 -6.49 28.14
N ARG A 35 5.19 -6.11 27.07
CA ARG A 35 6.62 -5.75 27.14
C ARG A 35 7.02 -4.40 26.57
N GLY A 36 6.09 -3.66 25.98
CA GLY A 36 6.35 -2.30 25.51
C GLY A 36 7.22 -2.22 24.26
N THR A 37 6.78 -1.38 23.34
CA THR A 37 7.36 -1.09 22.01
C THR A 37 6.99 -2.11 20.92
N PRO A 38 6.44 -1.66 19.78
CA PRO A 38 6.11 -2.54 18.65
C PRO A 38 7.38 -3.11 18.01
N ASP A 39 7.27 -4.30 17.42
CA ASP A 39 8.38 -4.90 16.67
C ASP A 39 8.82 -3.96 15.53
N PRO A 40 10.08 -3.47 15.57
CA PRO A 40 10.58 -2.56 14.55
C PRO A 40 10.62 -3.17 13.14
N GLN A 41 10.68 -4.51 13.01
CA GLN A 41 10.62 -5.17 11.70
C GLN A 41 9.24 -5.04 11.07
N LEU A 42 8.17 -5.28 11.83
CA LEU A 42 6.79 -5.13 11.34
C LEU A 42 6.50 -3.68 10.92
N LEU A 43 6.97 -2.70 11.70
CA LEU A 43 6.87 -1.29 11.32
C LEU A 43 7.68 -0.95 10.07
N ALA A 44 8.86 -1.55 9.89
CA ALA A 44 9.66 -1.35 8.69
C ALA A 44 8.99 -1.95 7.44
N GLU A 45 8.31 -3.10 7.58
CA GLU A 45 7.55 -3.74 6.52
C GLU A 45 6.31 -2.93 6.13
N GLU A 46 5.51 -2.48 7.10
CA GLU A 46 4.39 -1.56 6.87
C GLU A 46 4.84 -0.35 6.05
N ARG A 47 5.91 0.33 6.47
CA ARG A 47 6.44 1.51 5.77
C ARG A 47 6.92 1.21 4.35
N ARG A 48 7.38 -0.01 4.07
CA ARG A 48 7.75 -0.43 2.71
C ARG A 48 6.48 -0.62 1.86
N LEU A 49 5.47 -1.29 2.38
CA LEU A 49 4.19 -1.50 1.71
C LEU A 49 3.49 -0.17 1.41
N THR A 50 3.43 0.75 2.37
CA THR A 50 2.86 2.08 2.19
C THR A 50 3.59 2.89 1.11
N ARG A 51 4.92 2.79 1.03
CA ARG A 51 5.69 3.45 -0.05
C ARG A 51 5.44 2.82 -1.42
N ALA A 52 5.40 1.48 -1.49
CA ALA A 52 5.08 0.76 -2.72
C ALA A 52 3.67 1.16 -3.21
N ARG A 53 2.68 1.17 -2.32
CA ARG A 53 1.31 1.58 -2.61
C ARG A 53 1.24 2.95 -3.25
N ARG A 54 1.87 3.96 -2.63
CA ARG A 54 1.89 5.33 -3.16
C ARG A 54 2.54 5.42 -4.55
N ALA A 55 3.58 4.64 -4.80
CA ALA A 55 4.22 4.58 -6.11
C ALA A 55 3.27 3.98 -7.17
N VAL A 56 2.53 2.94 -6.81
CA VAL A 56 1.54 2.29 -7.68
C VAL A 56 0.35 3.21 -7.95
N GLU A 57 -0.21 3.87 -6.93
CA GLU A 57 -1.29 4.86 -7.09
C GLU A 57 -0.90 5.98 -8.04
N LYS A 58 0.35 6.48 -7.91
CA LYS A 58 0.88 7.49 -8.83
C LYS A 58 0.96 6.97 -10.27
N ALA A 59 1.40 5.73 -10.46
CA ALA A 59 1.46 5.12 -11.79
C ALA A 59 0.06 4.94 -12.39
N ALA A 60 -0.93 4.49 -11.61
CA ALA A 60 -2.32 4.39 -12.03
C ALA A 60 -2.88 5.75 -12.47
N GLY A 61 -2.64 6.80 -11.68
CA GLY A 61 -3.07 8.17 -12.00
C GLY A 61 -2.42 8.77 -13.26
N LEU A 62 -1.20 8.34 -13.63
CA LEU A 62 -0.56 8.75 -14.88
C LEU A 62 -1.15 8.07 -16.12
N LEU A 63 -1.77 6.90 -15.94
CA LEU A 63 -2.37 6.10 -17.00
C LEU A 63 -3.88 6.36 -17.17
N SER A 64 -4.53 6.89 -16.13
CA SER A 64 -5.91 7.34 -16.19
C SER A 64 -5.99 8.68 -16.95
N PRO A 65 -6.86 8.82 -17.95
CA PRO A 65 -7.08 10.09 -18.61
C PRO A 65 -7.72 11.07 -17.61
N GLY A 66 -6.93 12.00 -17.07
CA GLY A 66 -7.46 13.14 -16.33
C GLY A 66 -8.28 14.07 -17.24
N PRO A 67 -9.14 14.94 -16.69
CA PRO A 67 -10.08 15.77 -17.46
C PRO A 67 -9.44 16.79 -18.44
N ASP A 68 -8.11 16.95 -18.44
CA ASP A 68 -7.35 17.92 -19.26
C ASP A 68 -6.40 17.24 -20.28
N ARG A 69 -6.87 16.25 -21.04
CA ARG A 69 -6.20 15.78 -22.27
C ARG A 69 -7.13 15.75 -23.46
#